data_AF-A0A196N2Q7-F1
#
_entry.id   AF-A0A196N2Q7-F1
#
_cell.length_a   1.000
_cell.length_b   1.000
_cell.length_c   1.000
_cell.angle_alpha   90.00
_cell.angle_beta   90.00
_cell.angle_gamma   90.00
#
_symmetry.space_group_name_H-M   'P 1'
#
loop_
_entity.id
_entity.type
_entity.pdbx_description
1 polymer ?
#
loop_
_entity_poly.entity_id
_entity_poly.type
_entity_poly.pdbx_seq_one_letter_code
_entity_poly.pdbx_strand_id
1 'polypeptide(L)'
;MLDFGPHHDHWQLLTPENVAARRLWAWGYSIQQQVSAGEPRPRDAGELLIASDFGGEHAGSSHLVYCYLVIRGGFADWSEVIRDARAKFLRDGRTMSYKKLGDPMRQQALISFLAAAANLDGHLVAVAVDKKKKWLSTAPDVADDFRQSLGLRANWNPRAFEAMARKVHLAGILISLWARPYTNVTWITDEDAFVANEVRHDDALLAAARFSSFYSPFPMGVYRLNTTGQDPAFRDYEDLCAIPDLAAGMLSEISTRLSKVAVWEDRMRRVLDGGLPTKTEIIADWFWDVNMPLRKSLISIDVEGERYGVRKIWMVEAQEDTAPGETSPSRDG
;
A
#
# COMPACT_ATOMS: atom_id res chain seq x y z
N MET A 1 12.50 -33.16 -18.35
CA MET A 1 12.88 -32.78 -16.98
C MET A 1 14.16 -31.97 -17.12
N LEU A 2 14.05 -30.65 -17.17
CA LEU A 2 15.21 -29.77 -17.35
C LEU A 2 15.65 -29.31 -15.97
N ASP A 3 16.89 -29.66 -15.64
CA ASP A 3 17.58 -29.37 -14.39
C ASP A 3 18.05 -27.90 -14.43
N PHE A 4 17.36 -27.04 -13.68
CA PHE A 4 17.77 -25.67 -13.47
C PHE A 4 18.63 -25.63 -12.21
N GLY A 5 19.95 -25.82 -12.39
CA GLY A 5 20.93 -25.63 -11.32
C GLY A 5 20.86 -24.21 -10.71
N PRO A 6 21.48 -24.00 -9.53
CA PRO A 6 21.33 -22.78 -8.74
C PRO A 6 22.09 -21.63 -9.41
N HIS A 7 21.41 -20.99 -10.33
CA HIS A 7 21.90 -19.89 -11.12
C HIS A 7 21.61 -18.58 -10.35
N HIS A 8 22.51 -18.24 -9.43
CA HIS A 8 22.41 -17.07 -8.56
C HIS A 8 22.89 -15.75 -9.21
N ASP A 9 23.34 -15.76 -10.47
CA ASP A 9 24.03 -14.61 -11.10
C ASP A 9 23.29 -13.95 -12.29
N HIS A 10 22.00 -14.24 -12.52
CA HIS A 10 21.26 -13.71 -13.70
C HIS A 10 20.34 -12.52 -13.41
N TRP A 11 20.29 -12.05 -12.16
CA TRP A 11 19.31 -11.05 -11.72
C TRP A 11 19.89 -9.64 -11.56
N GLN A 12 21.17 -9.43 -11.84
CA GLN A 12 21.75 -8.09 -11.97
C GLN A 12 21.78 -7.65 -13.42
N LEU A 13 20.70 -7.02 -13.89
CA LEU A 13 20.81 -6.12 -15.05
C LEU A 13 20.22 -4.76 -14.68
N LEU A 14 21.09 -3.99 -14.00
CA LEU A 14 21.20 -2.57 -14.25
C LEU A 14 21.52 -2.37 -15.74
N THR A 15 20.50 -2.29 -16.59
CA THR A 15 20.69 -1.68 -17.91
C THR A 15 21.03 -0.20 -17.70
N PRO A 16 21.78 0.45 -18.61
CA PRO A 16 21.97 1.90 -18.56
C PRO A 16 20.65 2.67 -18.44
N GLU A 17 19.58 2.14 -19.03
CA GLU A 17 18.21 2.65 -18.96
C GLU A 17 17.62 2.51 -17.54
N ASN A 18 17.79 1.38 -16.88
CA ASN A 18 17.39 1.17 -15.49
C ASN A 18 18.20 2.06 -14.53
N VAL A 19 19.47 2.30 -14.81
CA VAL A 19 20.32 3.25 -14.05
C VAL A 19 19.84 4.69 -14.25
N ALA A 20 19.43 5.07 -15.46
CA ALA A 20 18.86 6.39 -15.74
C ALA A 20 17.51 6.58 -15.03
N ALA A 21 16.61 5.58 -15.07
CA ALA A 21 15.35 5.60 -14.34
C ALA A 21 15.55 5.71 -12.82
N ARG A 22 16.55 5.02 -12.26
CA ARG A 22 16.94 5.15 -10.84
C ARG A 22 17.37 6.57 -10.46
N ARG A 23 18.01 7.30 -11.37
CA ARG A 23 18.38 8.71 -11.14
C ARG A 23 17.19 9.65 -11.23
N LEU A 24 16.22 9.35 -12.09
CA LEU A 24 15.00 10.16 -12.24
C LEU A 24 14.11 10.05 -10.99
N TRP A 25 14.01 8.87 -10.38
CA TRP A 25 13.15 8.64 -9.22
C TRP A 25 13.87 7.90 -8.09
N ALA A 26 14.81 8.59 -7.44
CA ALA A 26 15.58 8.06 -6.31
C ALA A 26 14.68 7.47 -5.20
N TRP A 27 13.52 8.08 -4.95
CA TRP A 27 12.53 7.58 -3.99
C TRP A 27 12.02 6.17 -4.33
N GLY A 28 11.87 5.83 -5.61
CA GLY A 28 11.36 4.53 -6.03
C GLY A 28 12.33 3.40 -5.66
N TYR A 29 13.63 3.65 -5.81
CA TYR A 29 14.68 2.71 -5.38
C TYR A 29 14.70 2.56 -3.85
N SER A 30 14.55 3.66 -3.10
CA SER A 30 14.46 3.58 -1.65
C SER A 30 13.25 2.75 -1.20
N ILE A 31 12.09 2.90 -1.85
CA ILE A 31 10.92 2.05 -1.59
C ILE A 31 11.26 0.59 -1.88
N GLN A 32 11.85 0.28 -3.04
CA GLN A 32 12.24 -1.09 -3.38
C GLN A 32 13.12 -1.71 -2.30
N GLN A 33 14.16 -1.01 -1.83
CA GLN A 33 15.03 -1.51 -0.76
C GLN A 33 14.29 -1.78 0.56
N GLN A 34 13.38 -0.88 0.95
CA GLN A 34 12.64 -1.02 2.21
C GLN A 34 11.60 -2.14 2.16
N VAL A 35 10.97 -2.35 1.01
CA VAL A 35 9.99 -3.42 0.78
C VAL A 35 10.69 -4.76 0.60
N SER A 36 11.80 -4.82 -0.16
CA SER A 36 12.51 -6.06 -0.48
C SER A 36 13.15 -6.72 0.73
N ALA A 37 13.59 -5.93 1.71
CA ALA A 37 14.07 -6.46 2.99
C ALA A 37 12.98 -7.24 3.75
N GLY A 38 11.70 -6.94 3.47
CA GLY A 38 10.54 -7.61 4.01
C GLY A 38 9.87 -8.58 3.03
N GLU A 39 10.49 -8.97 1.91
CA GLU A 39 9.90 -9.90 0.95
C GLU A 39 9.98 -11.36 1.45
N PRO A 40 8.89 -12.15 1.38
CA PRO A 40 9.02 -13.60 1.34
C PRO A 40 9.60 -13.97 -0.02
N ARG A 41 10.25 -15.14 -0.12
CA ARG A 41 10.35 -15.80 -1.43
C ARG A 41 8.91 -16.18 -1.80
N PRO A 42 8.23 -15.47 -2.71
CA PRO A 42 6.81 -15.70 -2.93
C PRO A 42 6.64 -17.10 -3.51
N ARG A 43 5.53 -17.77 -3.19
CA ARG A 43 5.18 -19.03 -3.87
C ARG A 43 5.08 -18.78 -5.36
N ASP A 44 5.54 -19.76 -6.14
CA ASP A 44 5.55 -19.63 -7.59
C ASP A 44 4.10 -19.76 -8.10
N ALA A 45 3.51 -18.63 -8.47
CA ALA A 45 2.17 -18.54 -9.02
C ALA A 45 2.20 -17.69 -10.29
N GLY A 46 1.46 -18.13 -11.31
CA GLY A 46 1.38 -17.46 -12.61
C GLY A 46 0.53 -16.18 -12.61
N GLU A 47 -0.07 -15.81 -11.47
CA GLU A 47 -0.91 -14.63 -11.32
C GLU A 47 -0.49 -13.79 -10.11
N LEU A 48 -0.59 -12.48 -10.27
CA LEU A 48 -0.40 -11.46 -9.25
C LEU A 48 -1.68 -10.62 -9.19
N LEU A 49 -2.36 -10.63 -8.05
CA LEU A 49 -3.52 -9.79 -7.83
C LEU A 49 -3.13 -8.60 -6.94
N ILE A 50 -3.56 -7.41 -7.33
CA ILE A 50 -3.32 -6.16 -6.60
C ILE A 50 -4.67 -5.54 -6.29
N ALA A 51 -4.91 -5.18 -5.04
CA ALA A 51 -6.01 -4.30 -4.66
C ALA A 51 -5.44 -3.00 -4.11
N SER A 52 -6.07 -1.87 -4.42
CA SER A 52 -5.63 -0.57 -3.92
C SER A 52 -6.75 0.31 -3.44
N ASP A 53 -6.42 1.15 -2.47
CA ASP A 53 -7.22 2.29 -2.05
C ASP A 53 -6.30 3.48 -1.67
N PHE A 54 -6.86 4.69 -1.73
CA PHE A 54 -6.10 5.92 -1.56
C PHE A 54 -6.78 6.88 -0.59
N GLY A 55 -6.03 7.31 0.40
CA GLY A 55 -6.49 8.17 1.48
C GLY A 55 -5.84 9.55 1.50
N GLY A 56 -6.38 10.39 2.39
CA GLY A 56 -5.72 11.64 2.76
C GLY A 56 -5.98 12.83 1.85
N GLU A 57 -6.93 12.79 0.91
CA GLU A 57 -7.18 13.94 0.01
C GLU A 57 -7.81 15.17 0.72
N HIS A 58 -8.51 14.97 1.83
CA HIS A 58 -9.17 16.04 2.58
C HIS A 58 -8.17 17.05 3.16
N ALA A 59 -8.57 18.33 3.27
CA ALA A 59 -7.69 19.43 3.64
C ALA A 59 -6.95 19.26 4.99
N GLY A 60 -7.56 18.53 5.94
CA GLY A 60 -6.99 18.29 7.26
C GLY A 60 -5.87 17.23 7.32
N SER A 61 -5.71 16.39 6.29
CA SER A 61 -4.63 15.39 6.26
C SER A 61 -3.30 16.03 5.88
N SER A 62 -2.25 15.67 6.61
CA SER A 62 -0.86 16.04 6.32
C SER A 62 -0.26 15.22 5.16
N HIS A 63 -0.75 14.00 4.95
CA HIS A 63 -0.21 13.06 3.96
C HIS A 63 -1.28 12.59 2.99
N LEU A 64 -0.85 12.21 1.79
CA LEU A 64 -1.60 11.34 0.88
C LEU A 64 -1.15 9.91 1.16
N VAL A 65 -2.08 8.99 1.34
CA VAL A 65 -1.77 7.59 1.69
C VAL A 65 -2.15 6.71 0.51
N TYR A 66 -1.20 5.92 0.02
CA TYR A 66 -1.39 4.97 -1.06
C TYR A 66 -1.25 3.57 -0.50
N CYS A 67 -2.33 2.79 -0.47
CA CYS A 67 -2.32 1.43 0.06
C CYS A 67 -2.49 0.44 -1.08
N TYR A 68 -1.57 -0.52 -1.18
CA TYR A 68 -1.60 -1.62 -2.13
C TYR A 68 -1.51 -2.94 -1.38
N LEU A 69 -2.50 -3.78 -1.56
CA LEU A 69 -2.44 -5.18 -1.20
C LEU A 69 -1.98 -5.96 -2.43
N VAL A 70 -0.82 -6.62 -2.34
CA VAL A 70 -0.27 -7.46 -3.40
C VAL A 70 -0.36 -8.92 -2.95
N ILE A 71 -1.03 -9.78 -3.69
CA ILE A 71 -1.18 -11.20 -3.36
C ILE A 71 -0.76 -12.10 -4.52
N ARG A 72 -0.16 -13.25 -4.20
CA ARG A 72 0.26 -14.27 -5.19
C ARG A 72 -0.44 -15.62 -5.02
N GLY A 73 -1.39 -15.72 -4.11
CA GLY A 73 -2.14 -16.95 -3.90
C GLY A 73 -3.18 -16.79 -2.80
N GLY A 74 -4.02 -17.81 -2.64
CA GLY A 74 -5.03 -17.84 -1.58
C GLY A 74 -6.25 -16.95 -1.80
N PHE A 75 -6.41 -16.33 -2.98
CA PHE A 75 -7.58 -15.49 -3.26
C PHE A 75 -8.90 -16.27 -3.21
N ALA A 76 -8.94 -17.49 -3.75
CA ALA A 76 -10.13 -18.34 -3.71
C ALA A 76 -10.51 -18.70 -2.27
N ASP A 77 -9.55 -19.23 -1.50
CA ASP A 77 -9.73 -19.59 -0.09
C ASP A 77 -10.17 -18.37 0.75
N TRP A 78 -9.54 -17.22 0.53
CA TRP A 78 -9.91 -15.96 1.17
C TRP A 78 -11.34 -15.53 0.81
N SER A 79 -11.72 -15.64 -0.46
CA SER A 79 -13.06 -15.25 -0.94
C SER A 79 -14.14 -16.10 -0.29
N GLU A 80 -13.92 -17.41 -0.12
CA GLU A 80 -14.86 -18.29 0.59
C GLU A 80 -15.05 -17.84 2.05
N VAL A 81 -13.95 -17.60 2.78
CA VAL A 81 -14.00 -17.15 4.19
C VAL A 81 -14.73 -15.80 4.31
N ILE A 82 -14.47 -14.87 3.40
CA ILE A 82 -15.14 -13.56 3.41
C ILE A 82 -16.62 -13.68 3.10
N ARG A 83 -17.02 -14.51 2.13
CA ARG A 83 -18.44 -14.74 1.82
C ARG A 83 -19.20 -15.30 3.02
N ASP A 84 -18.60 -16.19 3.79
CA ASP A 84 -19.19 -16.68 5.05
C ASP A 84 -19.35 -15.56 6.08
N ALA A 85 -18.33 -14.71 6.23
CA ALA A 85 -18.40 -13.53 7.10
C ALA A 85 -19.51 -12.57 6.65
N ARG A 86 -19.67 -12.33 5.34
CA ARG A 86 -20.75 -11.52 4.78
C ARG A 86 -22.12 -12.13 5.08
N ALA A 87 -22.30 -13.42 4.83
CA ALA A 87 -23.55 -14.12 5.10
C ALA A 87 -23.92 -14.07 6.60
N LYS A 88 -22.93 -14.02 7.48
CA LYS A 88 -23.14 -13.88 8.92
C LYS A 88 -23.48 -12.45 9.35
N PHE A 89 -22.76 -11.44 8.85
CA PHE A 89 -22.78 -10.09 9.42
C PHE A 89 -23.29 -8.98 8.47
N LEU A 90 -23.25 -9.15 7.15
CA LEU A 90 -23.52 -8.11 6.14
C LEU A 90 -24.60 -8.53 5.12
N ARG A 91 -25.73 -9.07 5.61
CA ARG A 91 -26.78 -9.71 4.78
C ARG A 91 -27.55 -8.79 3.84
N ASP A 92 -27.50 -7.48 4.06
CA ASP A 92 -28.29 -6.48 3.34
C ASP A 92 -27.50 -5.76 2.22
N GLY A 93 -26.35 -6.31 1.82
CA GLY A 93 -25.53 -5.69 0.79
C GLY A 93 -24.77 -4.46 1.30
N ARG A 94 -24.47 -4.38 2.60
CA ARG A 94 -23.51 -3.42 3.14
C ARG A 94 -22.10 -3.69 2.58
N THR A 95 -21.42 -2.62 2.19
CA THR A 95 -20.00 -2.63 1.78
C THR A 95 -19.10 -2.42 3.01
N MET A 96 -17.92 -3.02 3.08
CA MET A 96 -16.94 -2.74 4.14
C MET A 96 -16.09 -1.52 3.76
N SER A 97 -16.00 -0.52 4.64
CA SER A 97 -15.02 0.56 4.51
C SER A 97 -14.78 1.30 5.83
N TYR A 98 -13.60 1.88 6.01
CA TYR A 98 -13.15 2.57 7.22
C TYR A 98 -14.08 3.71 7.64
N LYS A 99 -14.54 4.51 6.67
CA LYS A 99 -15.48 5.62 6.91
C LYS A 99 -16.82 5.14 7.46
N LYS A 100 -17.27 3.94 7.04
CA LYS A 100 -18.56 3.36 7.42
C LYS A 100 -18.49 2.49 8.69
N LEU A 101 -17.32 2.29 9.30
CA LEU A 101 -17.14 1.53 10.55
C LEU A 101 -17.84 2.12 11.79
N GLY A 102 -18.57 3.22 11.67
CA GLY A 102 -19.52 3.63 12.72
C GLY A 102 -20.76 2.73 12.81
N ASP A 103 -21.03 1.93 11.77
CA ASP A 103 -22.15 0.99 11.72
C ASP A 103 -21.86 -0.27 12.57
N PRO A 104 -22.75 -0.65 13.52
CA PRO A 104 -22.50 -1.79 14.40
C PRO A 104 -22.33 -3.13 13.69
N MET A 105 -23.01 -3.36 12.56
CA MET A 105 -22.89 -4.63 11.83
C MET A 105 -21.53 -4.73 11.14
N ARG A 106 -21.00 -3.62 10.62
CA ARG A 106 -19.62 -3.56 10.10
C ARG A 106 -18.58 -3.73 11.19
N GLN A 107 -18.80 -3.18 12.39
CA GLN A 107 -17.90 -3.40 13.52
C GLN A 107 -17.84 -4.88 13.93
N GLN A 108 -18.98 -5.57 13.93
CA GLN A 108 -19.02 -7.02 14.18
C GLN A 108 -18.31 -7.82 13.09
N ALA A 109 -18.44 -7.40 11.82
CA ALA A 109 -17.77 -8.05 10.69
C ALA A 109 -16.26 -7.77 10.63
N LEU A 110 -15.79 -6.65 11.19
CA LEU A 110 -14.41 -6.17 11.05
C LEU A 110 -13.38 -7.22 11.45
N ILE A 111 -13.57 -7.89 12.59
CA ILE A 111 -12.61 -8.89 13.08
C ILE A 111 -12.51 -10.07 12.11
N SER A 112 -13.62 -10.52 11.52
CA SER A 112 -13.61 -11.59 10.52
C SER A 112 -12.89 -11.16 9.23
N PHE A 113 -13.08 -9.92 8.79
CA PHE A 113 -12.38 -9.37 7.62
C PHE A 113 -10.86 -9.29 7.86
N LEU A 114 -10.43 -8.76 9.01
CA LEU A 114 -9.02 -8.64 9.37
C LEU A 114 -8.36 -10.02 9.55
N ALA A 115 -9.06 -10.98 10.17
CA ALA A 115 -8.58 -12.35 10.33
C ALA A 115 -8.46 -13.09 8.99
N ALA A 116 -9.40 -12.90 8.07
CA ALA A 116 -9.30 -13.46 6.73
C ALA A 116 -8.12 -12.84 5.97
N ALA A 117 -7.98 -11.52 6.00
CA ALA A 117 -6.87 -10.81 5.36
C ALA A 117 -5.50 -11.24 5.91
N ALA A 118 -5.40 -11.49 7.22
CA ALA A 118 -4.16 -11.94 7.86
C ALA A 118 -3.56 -13.22 7.24
N ASN A 119 -4.39 -14.08 6.65
CA ASN A 119 -3.97 -15.36 6.07
C ASN A 119 -3.57 -15.28 4.59
N LEU A 120 -3.68 -14.12 3.94
CA LEU A 120 -3.28 -13.96 2.55
C LEU A 120 -1.76 -14.10 2.37
N ASP A 121 -1.35 -14.83 1.31
CA ASP A 121 0.06 -14.88 0.88
C ASP A 121 0.37 -13.64 0.04
N GLY A 122 0.76 -12.58 0.74
CA GLY A 122 0.92 -11.27 0.14
C GLY A 122 1.55 -10.22 1.05
N HIS A 123 1.47 -8.98 0.59
CA HIS A 123 2.02 -7.81 1.27
C HIS A 123 1.11 -6.60 1.08
N LEU A 124 0.63 -6.06 2.19
CA LEU A 124 -0.03 -4.78 2.27
C LEU A 124 1.01 -3.68 2.48
N VAL A 125 1.27 -2.90 1.43
CA VAL A 125 2.22 -1.79 1.44
C VAL A 125 1.44 -0.48 1.45
N ALA A 126 1.65 0.31 2.50
CA ALA A 126 1.17 1.67 2.61
C ALA A 126 2.32 2.66 2.38
N VAL A 127 2.11 3.64 1.52
CA VAL A 127 3.05 4.73 1.25
C VAL A 127 2.38 6.05 1.60
N ALA A 128 2.85 6.72 2.65
CA ALA A 128 2.39 8.03 3.08
C ALA A 128 3.31 9.11 2.48
N VAL A 129 2.77 10.00 1.65
CA VAL A 129 3.52 11.09 1.00
C VAL A 129 3.08 12.42 1.57
N ASP A 130 4.02 13.20 2.12
CA ASP A 130 3.75 14.55 2.61
C ASP A 130 3.16 15.42 1.48
N LYS A 131 2.00 16.04 1.74
CA LYS A 131 1.32 16.89 0.75
C LYS A 131 2.13 18.10 0.29
N LYS A 132 3.13 18.52 1.06
CA LYS A 132 4.10 19.54 0.62
C LYS A 132 4.87 19.06 -0.62
N LYS A 133 5.11 17.75 -0.75
CA LYS A 133 5.67 17.13 -1.95
C LYS A 133 4.57 16.94 -3.00
N LYS A 134 4.20 18.08 -3.59
CA LYS A 134 3.17 18.22 -4.63
C LYS A 134 3.41 17.42 -5.91
N TRP A 135 4.66 17.05 -6.17
CA TRP A 135 5.14 16.49 -7.43
C TRP A 135 6.19 15.42 -7.11
N LEU A 136 5.83 14.16 -7.30
CA LEU A 136 6.69 13.03 -6.97
C LEU A 136 7.10 12.24 -8.22
N SER A 137 6.14 11.94 -9.09
CA SER A 137 6.38 11.15 -10.32
C SER A 137 6.60 12.03 -11.55
N THR A 138 6.14 13.28 -11.54
CA THR A 138 6.23 14.23 -12.65
C THR A 138 6.57 15.63 -12.14
N ALA A 139 6.71 16.62 -13.03
CA ALA A 139 6.82 18.04 -12.70
C ALA A 139 5.88 18.87 -13.60
N PRO A 140 5.44 20.09 -13.20
CA PRO A 140 4.44 20.87 -13.93
C PRO A 140 4.80 21.15 -15.39
N ASP A 141 6.07 21.42 -15.65
CA ASP A 141 6.65 21.83 -16.92
C ASP A 141 6.86 20.67 -17.91
N VAL A 142 6.94 19.44 -17.41
CA VAL A 142 7.15 18.23 -18.23
C VAL A 142 5.94 17.30 -18.25
N ALA A 143 4.86 17.64 -17.54
CA ALA A 143 3.68 16.78 -17.39
C ALA A 143 3.05 16.43 -18.74
N ASP A 144 2.88 17.42 -19.62
CA ASP A 144 2.25 17.20 -20.93
C ASP A 144 3.14 16.41 -21.88
N ASP A 145 4.44 16.69 -21.91
CA ASP A 145 5.40 15.93 -22.72
C ASP A 145 5.49 14.48 -22.25
N PHE A 146 5.46 14.26 -20.93
CA PHE A 146 5.50 12.92 -20.37
C PHE A 146 4.19 12.15 -20.63
N ARG A 147 3.04 12.82 -20.52
CA ARG A 147 1.74 12.25 -20.91
C ARG A 147 1.73 11.83 -22.39
N GLN A 148 2.28 12.66 -23.27
CA GLN A 148 2.38 12.38 -24.71
C GLN A 148 3.33 11.24 -25.01
N SER A 149 4.50 11.17 -24.38
CA SER A 149 5.44 10.06 -24.55
C SER A 149 4.88 8.73 -24.03
N LEU A 150 4.02 8.78 -23.01
CA LEU A 150 3.21 7.65 -22.55
C LEU A 150 2.03 7.30 -23.48
N GLY A 151 1.78 8.09 -24.54
CA GLY A 151 0.73 7.83 -25.52
C GLY A 151 -0.69 7.91 -24.95
N LEU A 152 -0.89 8.70 -23.89
CA LEU A 152 -2.17 8.79 -23.18
C LEU A 152 -3.14 9.71 -23.93
N ARG A 153 -4.42 9.32 -23.97
CA ARG A 153 -5.45 9.95 -24.81
C ARG A 153 -6.32 10.93 -24.06
N ALA A 154 -6.59 10.71 -22.77
CA ALA A 154 -7.44 11.60 -22.01
C ALA A 154 -6.78 12.97 -21.80
N ASN A 155 -7.63 13.99 -21.68
CA ASN A 155 -7.21 15.33 -21.33
C ASN A 155 -6.95 15.42 -19.82
N TRP A 156 -5.73 15.07 -19.42
CA TRP A 156 -5.29 15.19 -18.03
C TRP A 156 -4.78 16.60 -17.78
N ASN A 157 -5.35 17.29 -16.79
CA ASN A 157 -4.64 18.44 -16.25
C ASN A 157 -3.37 17.97 -15.50
N PRO A 158 -2.35 18.83 -15.35
CA PRO A 158 -1.06 18.41 -14.79
C PRO A 158 -1.15 17.76 -13.39
N ARG A 159 -2.10 18.21 -12.55
CA ARG A 159 -2.31 17.65 -11.21
C ARG A 159 -2.93 16.27 -11.23
N ALA A 160 -3.96 16.08 -12.06
CA ALA A 160 -4.62 14.80 -12.23
C ALA A 160 -3.67 13.79 -12.87
N PHE A 161 -2.84 14.22 -13.83
CA PHE A 161 -1.81 13.38 -14.44
C PHE A 161 -0.77 12.95 -13.40
N GLU A 162 -0.25 13.87 -12.57
CA GLU A 162 0.69 13.49 -11.51
C GLU A 162 0.07 12.48 -10.55
N ALA A 163 -1.17 12.72 -10.10
CA ALA A 163 -1.82 11.85 -9.13
C ALA A 163 -2.00 10.43 -9.69
N MET A 164 -2.42 10.31 -10.96
CA MET A 164 -2.48 9.03 -11.67
C MET A 164 -1.08 8.42 -11.81
N ALA A 165 -0.10 9.18 -12.31
CA ALA A 165 1.27 8.74 -12.51
C ALA A 165 1.85 8.18 -11.22
N ARG A 166 1.63 8.85 -10.08
CA ARG A 166 2.09 8.37 -8.77
C ARG A 166 1.48 7.04 -8.37
N LYS A 167 0.18 6.86 -8.60
CA LYS A 167 -0.51 5.59 -8.32
C LYS A 167 0.09 4.44 -9.14
N VAL A 168 0.12 4.62 -10.46
CA VAL A 168 0.61 3.58 -11.37
C VAL A 168 2.12 3.31 -11.22
N HIS A 169 2.89 4.31 -10.80
CA HIS A 169 4.33 4.20 -10.58
C HIS A 169 4.65 3.41 -9.32
N LEU A 170 3.94 3.68 -8.22
CA LEU A 170 4.02 2.87 -6.99
C LEU A 170 3.60 1.42 -7.27
N ALA A 171 2.51 1.21 -8.00
CA ALA A 171 2.11 -0.14 -8.44
C ALA A 171 3.20 -0.81 -9.28
N GLY A 172 3.81 -0.08 -10.23
CA GLY A 172 4.90 -0.58 -11.07
C GLY A 172 6.12 -1.04 -10.28
N ILE A 173 6.48 -0.29 -9.24
CA ILE A 173 7.54 -0.68 -8.29
C ILE A 173 7.17 -1.98 -7.59
N LEU A 174 5.97 -2.08 -7.01
CA LEU A 174 5.54 -3.28 -6.28
C LEU A 174 5.43 -4.51 -7.19
N ILE A 175 4.97 -4.33 -8.43
CA ILE A 175 4.93 -5.39 -9.43
C ILE A 175 6.33 -5.91 -9.71
N SER A 176 7.34 -5.04 -9.85
CA SER A 176 8.72 -5.49 -10.13
C SER A 176 9.33 -6.35 -9.01
N LEU A 177 8.88 -6.13 -7.78
CA LEU A 177 9.32 -6.86 -6.61
C LEU A 177 8.65 -8.24 -6.53
N TRP A 178 7.35 -8.29 -6.87
CA TRP A 178 6.54 -9.48 -6.68
C TRP A 178 6.37 -10.33 -7.93
N ALA A 179 6.55 -9.80 -9.13
CA ALA A 179 6.33 -10.54 -10.36
C ALA A 179 7.50 -11.49 -10.70
N ARG A 180 7.20 -12.48 -11.53
CA ARG A 180 8.14 -13.36 -12.23
C ARG A 180 7.91 -13.26 -13.74
N PRO A 181 8.84 -13.76 -14.58
CA PRO A 181 8.61 -13.82 -16.02
C PRO A 181 7.23 -14.41 -16.34
N TYR A 182 6.49 -13.75 -17.25
CA TYR A 182 5.16 -14.14 -17.72
C TYR A 182 4.04 -14.12 -16.66
N THR A 183 4.24 -13.49 -15.50
CA THR A 183 3.18 -13.30 -14.50
C THR A 183 2.06 -12.44 -15.08
N ASN A 184 0.81 -12.93 -15.01
CA ASN A 184 -0.36 -12.12 -15.28
C ASN A 184 -0.64 -11.20 -14.09
N VAL A 185 -0.95 -9.93 -14.34
CA VAL A 185 -1.30 -8.96 -13.31
C VAL A 185 -2.77 -8.60 -13.45
N THR A 186 -3.50 -8.70 -12.35
CA THR A 186 -4.86 -8.16 -12.23
C THR A 186 -4.83 -7.11 -11.12
N TRP A 187 -5.05 -5.85 -11.46
CA TRP A 187 -5.14 -4.75 -10.49
C TRP A 187 -6.59 -4.32 -10.34
N ILE A 188 -7.11 -4.34 -9.13
CA ILE A 188 -8.43 -3.88 -8.74
C ILE A 188 -8.29 -2.58 -7.93
N THR A 189 -9.06 -1.57 -8.30
CA THR A 189 -9.15 -0.30 -7.57
C THR A 189 -10.61 0.06 -7.34
N ASP A 190 -10.89 0.93 -6.37
CA ASP A 190 -12.21 1.57 -6.30
C ASP A 190 -12.43 2.52 -7.49
N GLU A 191 -13.67 2.97 -7.70
CA GLU A 191 -14.08 3.87 -8.79
C GLU A 191 -13.61 5.32 -8.60
N ASP A 192 -12.29 5.48 -8.60
CA ASP A 192 -11.59 6.73 -8.38
C ASP A 192 -11.58 7.67 -9.59
N ALA A 193 -11.24 8.94 -9.35
CA ALA A 193 -11.08 9.97 -10.37
C ALA A 193 -10.09 9.61 -11.51
N PHE A 194 -9.09 8.76 -11.26
CA PHE A 194 -8.11 8.35 -12.29
C PHE A 194 -8.60 7.22 -13.19
N VAL A 195 -9.74 6.58 -12.86
CA VAL A 195 -10.43 5.58 -13.69
C VAL A 195 -11.89 5.95 -13.96
N ALA A 196 -12.26 7.23 -13.74
CA ALA A 196 -13.65 7.70 -13.74
C ALA A 196 -14.41 7.59 -15.08
N ASN A 197 -13.73 7.25 -16.18
CA ASN A 197 -14.35 6.94 -17.47
C ASN A 197 -13.44 6.00 -18.26
N GLU A 198 -13.99 5.39 -19.31
CA GLU A 198 -13.28 4.42 -20.16
C GLU A 198 -11.93 4.95 -20.68
N VAL A 199 -11.86 6.21 -21.12
CA VAL A 199 -10.61 6.77 -21.65
C VAL A 199 -9.54 6.91 -20.57
N ARG A 200 -9.92 7.36 -19.37
CA ARG A 200 -9.01 7.45 -18.22
C ARG A 200 -8.60 6.07 -17.70
N HIS A 201 -9.53 5.13 -17.71
CA HIS A 201 -9.28 3.74 -17.36
C HIS A 201 -8.22 3.12 -18.31
N ASP A 202 -8.39 3.27 -19.62
CA ASP A 202 -7.43 2.81 -20.62
C ASP A 202 -6.06 3.48 -20.47
N ASP A 203 -6.04 4.80 -20.23
CA ASP A 203 -4.80 5.54 -19.97
C ASP A 203 -4.08 5.05 -18.71
N ALA A 204 -4.83 4.79 -17.62
CA ALA A 204 -4.27 4.30 -16.37
C ALA A 204 -3.69 2.89 -16.54
N LEU A 205 -4.39 2.00 -17.25
CA LEU A 205 -3.90 0.67 -17.61
C LEU A 205 -2.61 0.74 -18.43
N LEU A 206 -2.59 1.56 -19.48
CA LEU A 206 -1.42 1.74 -20.35
C LEU A 206 -0.24 2.32 -19.56
N ALA A 207 -0.48 3.33 -18.73
CA ALA A 207 0.53 3.93 -17.88
C ALA A 207 1.08 2.90 -16.89
N ALA A 208 0.23 2.14 -16.21
CA ALA A 208 0.65 1.09 -15.27
C ALA A 208 1.55 0.04 -15.93
N ALA A 209 1.17 -0.47 -17.11
CA ALA A 209 2.00 -1.41 -17.85
C ALA A 209 3.38 -0.82 -18.21
N ARG A 210 3.42 0.45 -18.67
CA ARG A 210 4.67 1.14 -19.02
C ARG A 210 5.53 1.42 -17.79
N PHE A 211 4.96 1.89 -16.69
CA PHE A 211 5.69 2.12 -15.45
C PHE A 211 6.26 0.81 -14.90
N SER A 212 5.51 -0.29 -14.92
CA SER A 212 6.05 -1.62 -14.57
C SER A 212 7.28 -2.00 -15.42
N SER A 213 7.28 -1.68 -16.71
CA SER A 213 8.41 -1.99 -17.60
C SER A 213 9.71 -1.23 -17.26
N PHE A 214 9.63 -0.10 -16.55
CA PHE A 214 10.83 0.60 -16.05
C PHE A 214 11.53 -0.14 -14.92
N TYR A 215 10.84 -1.08 -14.26
CA TYR A 215 11.34 -1.77 -13.08
C TYR A 215 11.51 -3.28 -13.28
N SER A 216 10.74 -3.89 -14.18
CA SER A 216 10.80 -5.32 -14.46
C SER A 216 11.75 -5.63 -15.62
N PRO A 217 12.85 -6.37 -15.41
CA PRO A 217 13.80 -6.73 -16.47
C PRO A 217 13.37 -7.93 -17.32
N PHE A 218 12.14 -8.41 -17.16
CA PHE A 218 11.62 -9.62 -17.79
C PHE A 218 10.26 -9.37 -18.46
N PRO A 219 9.89 -10.18 -19.46
CA PRO A 219 8.56 -10.08 -20.06
C PRO A 219 7.46 -10.38 -19.03
N MET A 220 6.42 -9.56 -19.04
CA MET A 220 5.21 -9.74 -18.23
C MET A 220 4.13 -10.51 -19.03
N GLY A 221 3.17 -11.09 -18.33
CA GLY A 221 1.97 -11.67 -18.94
C GLY A 221 0.91 -10.60 -19.27
N VAL A 222 -0.36 -10.99 -19.20
CA VAL A 222 -1.50 -10.07 -19.40
C VAL A 222 -1.62 -9.14 -18.21
N TYR A 223 -1.76 -7.84 -18.47
CA TYR A 223 -2.08 -6.83 -17.46
C TYR A 223 -3.56 -6.45 -17.57
N ARG A 224 -4.29 -6.50 -16.46
CA ARG A 224 -5.68 -6.05 -16.33
C ARG A 224 -5.77 -4.99 -15.25
N LEU A 225 -6.56 -3.97 -15.51
CA LEU A 225 -7.03 -3.00 -14.52
C LEU A 225 -8.54 -3.16 -14.47
N ASN A 226 -9.07 -3.35 -13.27
CA ASN A 226 -10.48 -3.53 -13.00
C ASN A 226 -10.92 -2.55 -11.91
N THR A 227 -12.22 -2.24 -11.89
CA THR A 227 -12.87 -1.51 -10.80
C THR A 227 -13.74 -2.43 -9.94
N THR A 228 -14.00 -2.02 -8.69
CA THR A 228 -14.93 -2.71 -7.78
C THR A 228 -16.32 -2.90 -8.39
N GLY A 229 -16.78 -1.99 -9.26
CA GLY A 229 -18.06 -2.07 -9.96
C GLY A 229 -18.20 -3.22 -10.96
N GLN A 230 -17.10 -3.89 -11.34
CA GLN A 230 -17.11 -4.99 -12.30
C GLN A 230 -17.43 -6.37 -11.68
N ASP A 231 -17.51 -6.46 -10.35
CA ASP A 231 -17.96 -7.66 -9.62
C ASP A 231 -19.16 -7.37 -8.69
N PRO A 232 -20.34 -7.06 -9.25
CA PRO A 232 -21.50 -6.68 -8.44
C PRO A 232 -22.15 -7.86 -7.69
N ALA A 233 -21.96 -9.09 -8.18
CA ALA A 233 -22.68 -10.27 -7.69
C ALA A 233 -22.07 -10.82 -6.40
N PHE A 234 -20.75 -11.02 -6.38
CA PHE A 234 -20.05 -11.61 -5.24
C PHE A 234 -19.36 -10.57 -4.37
N ARG A 235 -18.99 -9.43 -4.96
CA ARG A 235 -18.31 -8.31 -4.28
C ARG A 235 -16.95 -8.70 -3.72
N ASP A 236 -16.32 -9.73 -4.28
CA ASP A 236 -14.97 -10.13 -3.88
C ASP A 236 -13.99 -8.98 -4.17
N TYR A 237 -14.20 -8.22 -5.25
CA TYR A 237 -13.38 -7.05 -5.60
C TYR A 237 -13.56 -5.91 -4.60
N GLU A 238 -14.81 -5.62 -4.23
CA GLU A 238 -15.15 -4.62 -3.21
C GLU A 238 -14.52 -4.97 -1.86
N ASP A 239 -14.64 -6.22 -1.42
CA ASP A 239 -14.11 -6.67 -0.13
C ASP A 239 -12.58 -6.77 -0.12
N LEU A 240 -11.97 -7.08 -1.26
CA LEU A 240 -10.51 -7.10 -1.37
C LEU A 240 -9.95 -5.67 -1.30
N CYS A 241 -10.61 -4.71 -1.95
CA CYS A 241 -10.30 -3.28 -1.85
C CYS A 241 -10.63 -2.69 -0.47
N ALA A 242 -11.50 -3.31 0.32
CA ALA A 242 -11.73 -2.88 1.70
C ALA A 242 -10.49 -3.04 2.59
N ILE A 243 -9.60 -4.01 2.31
CA ILE A 243 -8.37 -4.22 3.08
C ILE A 243 -7.43 -3.00 3.00
N PRO A 244 -7.02 -2.51 1.81
CA PRO A 244 -6.23 -1.29 1.71
C PRO A 244 -7.01 -0.04 2.18
N ASP A 245 -8.34 0.04 2.04
CA ASP A 245 -9.13 1.18 2.58
C ASP A 245 -9.10 1.23 4.12
N LEU A 246 -9.24 0.08 4.79
CA LEU A 246 -9.13 -0.01 6.25
C LEU A 246 -7.77 0.49 6.72
N ALA A 247 -6.70 0.07 6.05
CA ALA A 247 -5.34 0.56 6.31
C ALA A 247 -5.18 2.05 6.02
N ALA A 248 -5.60 2.52 4.85
CA ALA A 248 -5.46 3.93 4.46
C ALA A 248 -6.23 4.86 5.41
N GLY A 249 -7.44 4.47 5.80
CA GLY A 249 -8.26 5.18 6.76
C GLY A 249 -7.64 5.24 8.16
N MET A 250 -7.15 4.11 8.68
CA MET A 250 -6.43 4.05 9.96
C MET A 250 -5.18 4.93 9.93
N LEU A 251 -4.36 4.83 8.88
CA LEU A 251 -3.13 5.60 8.75
C LEU A 251 -3.37 7.09 8.59
N SER A 252 -4.43 7.48 7.88
CA SER A 252 -4.84 8.87 7.76
C SER A 252 -5.25 9.46 9.11
N GLU A 253 -5.95 8.70 9.96
CA GLU A 253 -6.33 9.11 11.31
C GLU A 253 -5.08 9.27 12.22
N ILE A 254 -4.19 8.26 12.22
CA ILE A 254 -2.92 8.29 12.97
C ILE A 254 -2.06 9.48 12.53
N SER A 255 -1.85 9.66 11.23
CA SER A 255 -1.02 10.74 10.68
C SER A 255 -1.56 12.13 11.03
N THR A 256 -2.89 12.30 10.96
CA THR A 256 -3.54 13.56 11.34
C THR A 256 -3.31 13.86 12.82
N ARG A 257 -3.43 12.86 13.70
CA ARG A 257 -3.19 13.03 15.14
C ARG A 257 -1.72 13.27 15.45
N LEU A 258 -0.82 12.54 14.81
CA LEU A 258 0.63 12.74 14.94
C LEU A 258 1.02 14.18 14.58
N SER A 259 0.38 14.77 13.56
CA SER A 259 0.67 16.16 13.18
C SER A 259 0.19 17.21 14.19
N LYS A 260 -0.77 16.86 15.05
CA LYS A 260 -1.41 17.77 16.02
C LYS A 260 -0.86 17.64 17.43
N VAL A 261 -0.59 16.40 17.86
CA VAL A 261 -0.41 16.07 19.28
C VAL A 261 0.94 15.40 19.56
N ALA A 262 1.62 14.85 18.54
CA ALA A 262 2.85 14.13 18.80
C ALA A 262 3.97 15.05 19.30
N VAL A 263 4.60 14.61 20.38
CA VAL A 263 5.88 15.13 20.83
C VAL A 263 6.98 14.39 20.08
N TRP A 264 8.00 15.12 19.66
CA TRP A 264 9.21 14.51 19.12
C TRP A 264 10.09 14.03 20.26
N GLU A 265 10.30 12.73 20.35
CA GLU A 265 11.36 12.12 21.15
C GLU A 265 12.60 12.01 20.25
N ASP A 266 13.68 12.70 20.65
CA ASP A 266 15.01 12.64 20.02
C ASP A 266 15.05 12.90 18.50
N ARG A 267 14.10 13.69 17.97
CA ARG A 267 13.92 14.01 16.53
C ARG A 267 13.69 12.81 15.61
N MET A 268 13.71 11.59 16.12
CA MET A 268 13.58 10.35 15.35
C MET A 268 12.29 9.60 15.65
N ARG A 269 11.66 9.84 16.81
CA ARG A 269 10.45 9.14 17.23
C ARG A 269 9.32 10.14 17.46
N ARG A 270 8.11 9.75 17.05
CA ARG A 270 6.86 10.42 17.43
C ARG A 270 6.01 9.44 18.19
N VAL A 271 5.56 9.84 19.36
CA VAL A 271 4.72 9.01 20.22
C VAL A 271 3.29 9.56 20.19
N LEU A 272 2.32 8.65 20.11
CA LEU A 272 0.90 8.95 20.36
C LEU A 272 0.51 8.32 21.69
N ASP A 273 0.27 9.16 22.69
CA ASP A 273 -0.26 8.70 23.97
C ASP A 273 -1.79 8.60 23.90
N GLY A 274 -2.27 7.40 23.57
CA GLY A 274 -3.67 7.01 23.66
C GLY A 274 -4.66 7.84 22.83
N GLY A 275 -5.95 7.58 23.08
CA GLY A 275 -7.06 8.37 22.56
C GLY A 275 -7.40 8.14 21.09
N LEU A 276 -6.83 7.13 20.42
CA LEU A 276 -7.29 6.72 19.10
C LEU A 276 -8.73 6.21 19.19
N PRO A 277 -9.57 6.40 18.15
CA PRO A 277 -10.88 5.74 18.12
C PRO A 277 -10.67 4.23 18.14
N THR A 278 -11.51 3.48 18.86
CA THR A 278 -11.38 2.01 19.00
C THR A 278 -11.23 1.29 17.66
N LYS A 279 -11.94 1.72 16.62
CA LYS A 279 -11.78 1.15 15.26
C LYS A 279 -10.36 1.31 14.69
N THR A 280 -9.71 2.42 15.00
CA THR A 280 -8.34 2.73 14.57
C THR A 280 -7.34 1.89 15.34
N GLU A 281 -7.55 1.71 16.66
CA GLU A 281 -6.72 0.85 17.50
C GLU A 281 -6.75 -0.59 17.00
N ILE A 282 -7.94 -1.16 16.82
CA ILE A 282 -8.11 -2.54 16.30
C ILE A 282 -7.38 -2.75 14.97
N ILE A 283 -7.50 -1.79 14.04
CA ILE A 283 -6.85 -1.90 12.73
C ILE A 283 -5.33 -1.66 12.85
N ALA A 284 -4.88 -0.78 13.75
CA ALA A 284 -3.46 -0.53 13.98
C ALA A 284 -2.77 -1.75 14.60
N ASP A 285 -3.40 -2.38 15.58
CA ASP A 285 -2.92 -3.63 16.19
C ASP A 285 -2.80 -4.73 15.14
N TRP A 286 -3.85 -4.92 14.32
CA TRP A 286 -3.78 -5.85 13.19
C TRP A 286 -2.70 -5.46 12.18
N PHE A 287 -2.53 -4.17 11.87
CA PHE A 287 -1.57 -3.74 10.86
C PHE A 287 -0.14 -4.07 11.32
N TRP A 288 0.21 -3.73 12.56
CA TRP A 288 1.57 -3.88 13.07
C TRP A 288 1.89 -5.28 13.64
N ASP A 289 0.91 -6.17 13.77
CA ASP A 289 1.19 -7.56 14.13
C ASP A 289 2.03 -8.26 13.04
N VAL A 290 3.25 -8.65 13.43
CA VAL A 290 4.25 -9.31 12.56
C VAL A 290 4.11 -10.83 12.50
N ASN A 291 3.21 -11.42 13.30
CA ASN A 291 3.04 -12.88 13.40
C ASN A 291 2.05 -13.46 12.37
N MET A 292 1.65 -12.66 11.37
CA MET A 292 0.68 -13.05 10.35
C MET A 292 1.35 -13.37 9.00
N PRO A 293 0.81 -14.31 8.21
CA PRO A 293 1.26 -14.55 6.83
C PRO A 293 1.25 -13.29 5.95
N LEU A 294 0.17 -12.51 6.00
CA LEU A 294 0.08 -11.23 5.30
C LEU A 294 1.07 -10.24 5.90
N ARG A 295 2.08 -9.86 5.12
CA ARG A 295 3.06 -8.85 5.55
C ARG A 295 2.48 -7.48 5.40
N LYS A 296 2.89 -6.58 6.28
CA LYS A 296 2.39 -5.20 6.30
C LYS A 296 3.56 -4.24 6.45
N SER A 297 3.56 -3.14 5.70
CA SER A 297 4.63 -2.14 5.77
C SER A 297 4.09 -0.74 5.52
N LEU A 298 4.61 0.20 6.30
CA LEU A 298 4.38 1.62 6.09
C LEU A 298 5.69 2.30 5.71
N ILE A 299 5.65 3.07 4.63
CA ILE A 299 6.75 3.87 4.14
C ILE A 299 6.29 5.33 4.13
N SER A 300 7.06 6.23 4.70
CA SER A 300 6.82 7.67 4.60
C SER A 300 7.77 8.31 3.60
N ILE A 301 7.25 9.32 2.87
CA ILE A 301 8.02 10.25 2.05
C ILE A 301 7.76 11.65 2.62
N ASP A 302 8.66 12.09 3.48
CA ASP A 302 8.52 13.33 4.25
C ASP A 302 9.40 14.43 3.67
N VAL A 303 8.89 15.67 3.64
CA VAL A 303 9.69 16.84 3.25
C VAL A 303 10.47 17.37 4.45
N GLU A 304 11.80 17.43 4.31
CA GLU A 304 12.74 17.91 5.33
C GLU A 304 13.55 19.08 4.76
N GLY A 305 13.01 20.29 4.91
CA GLY A 305 13.58 21.50 4.28
C GLY A 305 13.47 21.43 2.76
N GLU A 306 14.60 21.50 2.06
CA GLU A 306 14.66 21.39 0.59
C GLU A 306 14.77 19.93 0.09
N ARG A 307 14.97 18.98 0.99
CA ARG A 307 15.11 17.56 0.67
C ARG A 307 13.84 16.80 1.05
N TYR A 308 13.76 15.56 0.61
CA TYR A 308 12.78 14.60 1.12
C TYR A 308 13.50 13.33 1.59
N GLY A 309 12.95 12.68 2.59
CA GLY A 309 13.42 11.38 3.09
C GLY A 309 12.42 10.28 2.78
N VAL A 310 12.90 9.07 2.50
CA VAL A 310 12.08 7.86 2.41
C VAL A 310 12.40 6.97 3.60
N ARG A 311 11.41 6.66 4.44
CA ARG A 311 11.62 5.92 5.70
C ARG A 311 10.59 4.82 5.84
N LYS A 312 11.01 3.67 6.37
CA LYS A 312 10.08 2.66 6.86
C LYS A 312 9.65 3.06 8.27
N ILE A 313 8.37 2.90 8.58
CA ILE A 313 7.78 3.19 9.89
C ILE A 313 7.35 1.88 10.54
N TRP A 314 7.56 1.77 11.85
CA TRP A 314 7.17 0.63 12.66
C TRP A 314 6.64 1.08 14.01
N MET A 315 5.82 0.23 14.65
CA MET A 315 5.42 0.40 16.04
C MET A 315 6.59 0.05 16.95
N VAL A 316 6.78 0.82 18.00
CA VAL A 316 7.68 0.46 19.11
C VAL A 316 6.79 0.23 20.31
N GLU A 317 6.88 -0.95 20.92
CA GLU A 317 6.18 -1.22 22.18
C GLU A 317 6.62 -0.19 23.23
N ALA A 318 5.68 0.25 24.07
CA ALA A 318 6.02 1.10 25.20
C ALA A 318 7.05 0.33 26.03
N GLN A 319 8.26 0.87 26.16
CA GLN A 319 9.17 0.40 27.20
C GLN A 319 8.46 0.70 28.51
N GLU A 320 8.05 -0.35 29.23
CA GLU A 320 7.69 -0.18 30.62
C GLU A 320 8.92 0.40 31.30
N ASP A 321 8.85 1.69 31.66
CA ASP A 321 9.81 2.30 32.57
C ASP A 321 9.73 1.46 33.84
N THR A 322 10.65 0.48 33.96
CA THR A 322 10.90 -0.20 35.21
C THR A 322 11.25 0.89 36.20
N ALA A 323 10.29 1.21 37.06
CA ALA A 323 10.46 2.22 38.10
C ALA A 323 11.81 1.97 38.78
N PRO A 324 12.65 2.99 38.96
CA PRO A 324 13.93 2.83 39.63
C PRO A 324 13.65 2.23 41.01
N GLY A 325 14.17 1.02 41.21
CA GLY A 325 13.86 0.19 42.36
C GLY A 325 13.95 0.97 43.65
N GLU A 326 12.90 0.85 44.46
CA GLU A 326 12.92 1.23 45.87
C GLU A 326 14.20 0.69 46.49
N THR A 327 15.08 1.60 46.88
CA THR A 327 16.27 1.31 47.67
C THR A 327 15.85 0.57 48.93
N SER A 328 16.26 -0.69 49.03
CA SER A 328 16.11 -1.52 50.22
C SER A 328 16.50 -0.75 51.50
N PRO A 329 15.74 -0.91 52.60
CA PRO A 329 16.04 -0.22 53.84
C PRO A 329 17.36 -0.72 54.44
N SER A 330 18.10 0.24 54.99
CA SER A 330 19.29 0.05 55.82
C SER A 330 19.10 -1.08 56.83
N ARG A 331 19.98 -2.09 56.78
CA ARG A 331 20.24 -2.94 57.95
C ARG A 331 21.23 -2.19 58.83
N ASP A 332 20.69 -1.55 59.87
CA ASP A 332 21.40 -1.44 61.14
C ASP A 332 21.57 -2.85 61.72
N GLY A 333 22.79 -3.16 62.17
CA GLY A 333 23.19 -4.42 62.78
C GLY A 333 24.69 -4.46 63.00
#